data_AF-D8MV87-F1
#
_entry.id   AF-D8MV87-F1
#
_cell.length_a   1.000
_cell.length_b   1.000
_cell.length_c   1.000
_cell.angle_alpha   90.00
_cell.angle_beta   90.00
_cell.angle_gamma   90.00
#
_symmetry.space_group_name_H-M   'P 1'
#
loop_
_entity.id
_entity.type
_entity.pdbx_description
1 polymer ?
#
loop_
_entity_poly.entity_id
_entity_poly.type
_entity_poly.pdbx_seq_one_letter_code
_entity_poly.pdbx_strand_id
1 'polypeptide(L)'
;MRLTFKDRQEIETIIKGFGDVENEQVREMVERIVEPLKHNPVEAAMTVFFSKQGDDMEMVGRAQDGSDAQDMAHKFLWDYVTKNEEQRLAESIWKGKHSYREVA
;
A
#
# COMPACT_ATOMS: atom_id res chain seq x y z
N MET A 1 -17.39 -10.45 2.66
CA MET A 1 -17.60 -10.65 4.11
C MET A 1 -17.18 -9.38 4.84
N ARG A 2 -17.94 -8.93 5.85
CA ARG A 2 -17.59 -7.74 6.62
C ARG A 2 -16.85 -8.18 7.89
N LEU A 3 -15.57 -7.82 8.02
CA LEU A 3 -14.77 -8.13 9.21
C LEU A 3 -15.31 -7.37 10.43
N THR A 4 -15.46 -8.07 11.55
CA THR A 4 -15.80 -7.47 12.85
C THR A 4 -14.62 -6.70 13.42
N PHE A 5 -14.85 -5.92 14.48
CA PHE A 5 -13.76 -5.23 15.19
C PHE A 5 -12.73 -6.21 15.77
N LYS A 6 -13.19 -7.35 16.31
CA LYS A 6 -12.33 -8.39 16.86
C LYS A 6 -11.46 -9.03 15.77
N ASP A 7 -12.04 -9.32 14.60
CA ASP A 7 -11.29 -9.90 13.47
C ASP A 7 -10.17 -8.95 13.04
N ARG A 8 -10.45 -7.64 12.97
CA ARG A 8 -9.44 -6.63 12.64
C ARG A 8 -8.31 -6.60 13.67
N GLN A 9 -8.60 -6.67 14.96
CA GLN A 9 -7.56 -6.71 16.00
C GLN A 9 -6.68 -7.97 15.89
N GLU A 10 -7.26 -9.11 15.52
CA GLU A 10 -6.50 -10.34 15.31
C GLU A 10 -5.60 -10.24 14.07
N ILE A 11 -6.09 -9.67 12.98
CA ILE A 11 -5.30 -9.40 11.78
C ILE A 11 -4.13 -8.46 12.08
N GLU A 12 -4.37 -7.37 12.81
CA GLU A 12 -3.30 -6.46 13.26
C GLU A 12 -2.26 -7.18 14.14
N THR A 13 -2.69 -8.14 14.95
CA THR A 13 -1.78 -8.97 15.75
C THR A 13 -0.95 -9.89 14.87
N ILE A 14 -1.53 -10.43 13.78
CA ILE A 14 -0.80 -11.23 12.79
C ILE A 14 0.25 -10.37 12.09
N ILE A 15 -0.09 -9.16 11.63
CA ILE A 15 0.85 -8.25 10.96
C ILE A 15 2.04 -7.93 11.88
N LYS A 16 1.78 -7.59 13.15
CA LYS A 16 2.84 -7.32 14.13
C LYS A 16 3.75 -8.52 14.41
N GLY A 17 3.28 -9.72 14.11
CA GLY A 17 4.01 -10.98 14.28
C GLY A 17 4.71 -11.48 13.03
N PHE A 18 4.72 -10.73 11.93
CA PHE A 18 5.43 -11.12 10.70
C PHE A 18 6.93 -11.31 10.97
N GLY A 19 7.44 -12.46 10.51
CA GLY A 19 8.86 -12.76 10.50
C GLY A 19 9.48 -12.47 9.14
N ASP A 20 10.72 -12.93 8.96
CA ASP A 20 11.49 -12.67 7.73
C ASP A 20 10.78 -13.19 6.47
N VAL A 21 10.09 -14.33 6.58
CA VAL A 21 9.38 -14.93 5.44
C VAL A 21 8.20 -14.08 5.00
N GLU A 22 7.35 -13.64 5.93
CA GLU A 22 6.20 -12.80 5.59
C GLU A 22 6.65 -11.42 5.09
N ASN A 23 7.68 -10.83 5.70
CA ASN A 23 8.23 -9.56 5.28
C ASN A 23 8.82 -9.64 3.87
N GLU A 24 9.51 -10.73 3.55
CA GLU A 24 10.06 -10.97 2.21
C GLU A 24 8.94 -11.14 1.18
N GLN A 25 7.88 -11.89 1.49
CA GLN A 25 6.72 -12.02 0.61
C GLN A 25 6.06 -10.67 0.34
N VAL A 26 5.90 -9.83 1.37
CA VAL A 26 5.37 -8.47 1.20
C VAL A 26 6.29 -7.65 0.30
N ARG A 27 7.61 -7.68 0.53
CA ARG A 27 8.60 -6.96 -0.29
C ARG A 27 8.51 -7.36 -1.76
N GLU A 28 8.54 -8.66 -2.07
CA GLU A 28 8.43 -9.16 -3.44
C GLU A 28 7.15 -8.71 -4.14
N MET A 29 6.03 -8.69 -3.40
CA MET A 29 4.75 -8.23 -3.92
C MET A 29 4.72 -6.73 -4.16
N VAL A 30 5.31 -5.93 -3.27
CA VAL A 30 5.44 -4.48 -3.43
C VAL A 30 6.28 -4.16 -4.66
N GLU A 31 7.46 -4.79 -4.80
CA GLU A 31 8.35 -4.62 -5.95
C GLU A 31 7.62 -4.95 -7.26
N ARG A 32 6.91 -6.08 -7.29
CA ARG A 32 6.14 -6.50 -8.46
C ARG A 32 5.05 -5.49 -8.86
N ILE A 33 4.51 -4.73 -7.91
CA ILE A 33 3.46 -3.73 -8.17
C ILE A 33 4.08 -2.38 -8.56
N VAL A 34 5.11 -1.94 -7.84
CA VAL A 34 5.64 -0.58 -7.95
C VAL A 34 6.65 -0.45 -9.09
N GLU A 35 7.59 -1.40 -9.23
CA GLU A 35 8.68 -1.32 -10.22
C GLU A 35 8.21 -1.22 -11.68
N PRO A 36 7.14 -1.91 -12.13
CA PRO A 36 6.70 -1.81 -13.52
C PRO A 36 6.01 -0.48 -13.86
N LEU A 37 5.72 0.37 -12.87
CA LEU A 37 4.99 1.61 -13.08
C LEU A 37 5.85 2.63 -13.82
N LYS A 38 5.43 2.97 -15.03
CA LYS A 38 6.08 4.01 -15.85
C LYS A 38 5.84 5.42 -15.31
N HIS A 39 4.76 5.62 -14.56
CA HIS A 39 4.36 6.90 -13.98
C HIS A 39 3.82 6.67 -12.59
N ASN A 40 4.16 7.56 -11.64
CA ASN A 40 3.70 7.43 -10.28
C ASN A 40 2.23 7.90 -10.15
N PRO A 41 1.29 7.03 -9.76
CA PRO A 41 -0.12 7.41 -9.59
C PRO A 41 -0.34 8.49 -8.52
N VAL A 42 0.58 8.64 -7.56
CA VAL A 42 0.52 9.71 -6.54
C VAL A 42 0.68 11.07 -7.20
N GLU A 43 1.62 11.21 -8.12
CA GLU A 43 1.81 12.46 -8.88
C GLU A 43 0.56 12.80 -9.67
N ALA A 44 -0.01 11.82 -10.38
CA ALA A 44 -1.25 12.01 -11.13
C ALA A 44 -2.43 12.46 -10.24
N ALA A 45 -2.57 11.87 -9.05
CA ALA A 45 -3.59 12.27 -8.08
C ALA A 45 -3.38 13.71 -7.59
N MET A 46 -2.14 14.10 -7.32
CA MET A 46 -1.81 15.47 -6.91
C MET A 46 -2.05 16.49 -8.03
N THR A 47 -1.74 16.15 -9.28
CA THR A 47 -2.06 16.98 -10.46
C THR A 47 -3.57 17.24 -10.54
N VAL A 48 -4.40 16.20 -10.35
CA VAL A 48 -5.87 16.35 -10.32
C VAL A 48 -6.33 17.21 -9.14
N PHE A 49 -5.69 17.09 -7.98
CA PHE A 49 -6.03 17.90 -6.81
C PHE A 49 -5.73 19.38 -7.04
N PHE A 50 -4.52 19.73 -7.49
CA PHE A 50 -4.09 21.11 -7.72
C PHE A 50 -4.84 21.77 -8.89
N SER A 51 -5.10 21.02 -9.98
CA SER A 51 -5.92 21.54 -11.09
C SER A 51 -7.32 22.01 -10.64
N LYS A 52 -7.91 21.37 -9.64
CA LYS A 52 -9.22 21.76 -9.09
C LYS A 52 -9.15 23.01 -8.20
N GLN A 53 -7.97 23.36 -7.68
CA GLN A 53 -7.77 24.57 -6.89
C GLN A 53 -7.46 25.79 -7.77
N GLY A 54 -7.27 25.59 -9.08
CA GLY A 54 -6.93 26.65 -10.02
C GLY A 54 -5.45 27.02 -10.02
N ASP A 55 -4.59 26.11 -9.52
CA ASP A 55 -3.15 26.32 -9.50
C ASP A 55 -2.57 26.35 -10.93
N ASP A 56 -1.44 27.04 -11.08
CA ASP A 56 -0.67 27.06 -12.31
C ASP A 56 -0.10 25.67 -12.60
N MET A 57 -0.67 25.00 -13.60
CA MET A 57 -0.29 23.63 -13.97
C MET A 57 1.15 23.52 -14.49
N GLU A 58 1.72 24.59 -15.02
CA GLU A 58 3.12 24.61 -15.45
C GLU A 58 4.06 24.62 -14.23
N MET A 59 3.70 25.39 -13.20
CA MET A 59 4.40 25.38 -11.92
C MET A 59 4.28 24.02 -11.22
N VAL A 60 3.09 23.41 -11.19
CA VAL A 60 2.87 22.08 -10.62
C VAL A 60 3.73 21.03 -11.33
N GLY A 61 3.77 21.04 -12.67
CA GLY A 61 4.61 20.13 -13.45
C GLY A 61 6.09 20.26 -13.08
N ARG A 62 6.63 21.49 -13.06
CA ARG A 62 8.02 21.74 -12.65
C ARG A 62 8.32 21.29 -11.22
N ALA A 63 7.36 21.44 -10.30
CA ALA A 63 7.52 21.00 -8.92
C ALA A 63 7.57 19.46 -8.84
N GLN A 64 6.77 18.76 -9.65
CA GLN A 64 6.75 17.29 -9.72
C GLN A 64 7.97 16.71 -10.45
N ASP A 65 8.59 17.46 -11.37
CA ASP A 65 9.83 17.06 -12.05
C ASP A 65 11.06 17.09 -11.14
N GLY A 66 10.96 17.70 -9.95
CA GLY A 66 12.05 17.74 -8.97
C GLY A 66 12.32 16.36 -8.36
N SER A 67 13.60 15.99 -8.24
CA SER A 67 14.02 14.70 -7.67
C SER A 67 13.40 14.42 -6.29
N ASP A 68 13.39 15.44 -5.42
CA ASP A 68 12.85 15.29 -4.06
C ASP A 68 11.33 15.02 -4.07
N ALA A 69 10.60 15.59 -5.04
CA ALA A 69 9.17 15.36 -5.20
C ALA A 69 8.89 13.94 -5.73
N GLN A 70 9.69 13.49 -6.70
CA GLN A 70 9.62 12.12 -7.24
C GLN A 70 9.93 11.08 -6.16
N ASP A 71 10.98 11.30 -5.37
CA ASP A 71 11.36 10.43 -4.25
C ASP A 71 10.26 10.38 -3.19
N MET A 72 9.66 11.53 -2.85
CA MET A 72 8.55 11.61 -1.90
C MET A 72 7.32 10.84 -2.42
N ALA A 73 6.95 11.04 -3.68
CA ALA A 73 5.83 10.35 -4.30
C ALA A 73 6.09 8.84 -4.38
N HIS A 74 7.31 8.44 -4.72
CA HIS A 74 7.70 7.02 -4.82
C HIS A 74 7.65 6.36 -3.44
N LYS A 75 8.24 7.00 -2.42
CA LYS A 75 8.18 6.51 -1.04
C LYS A 75 6.74 6.38 -0.54
N PHE A 76 5.90 7.39 -0.76
CA PHE A 76 4.50 7.31 -0.36
C PHE A 76 3.79 6.12 -1.00
N LEU A 77 3.99 5.93 -2.31
CA LEU A 77 3.40 4.80 -3.02
C LEU A 77 3.88 3.47 -2.45
N TRP A 78 5.20 3.34 -2.27
CA TRP A 78 5.82 2.15 -1.71
C TRP A 78 5.25 1.80 -0.33
N ASP A 79 5.24 2.77 0.59
CA ASP A 79 4.74 2.58 1.95
C ASP A 79 3.26 2.19 1.94
N TYR A 80 2.45 2.83 1.09
CA TYR A 80 1.02 2.55 1.00
C TYR A 80 0.72 1.16 0.42
N VAL A 81 1.44 0.76 -0.63
CA VAL A 81 1.33 -0.59 -1.21
C VAL A 81 1.79 -1.63 -0.19
N THR A 82 2.87 -1.36 0.55
CA THR A 82 3.35 -2.22 1.65
C THR A 82 2.24 -2.47 2.66
N LYS A 83 1.56 -1.41 3.15
CA LYS A 83 0.44 -1.57 4.09
C LYS A 83 -0.72 -2.39 3.54
N ASN A 84 -1.03 -2.24 2.25
CA ASN A 84 -2.08 -3.02 1.61
C ASN A 84 -1.71 -4.51 1.50
N GLU A 85 -0.47 -4.82 1.10
CA GLU A 85 -0.02 -6.21 0.97
C GLU A 85 0.20 -6.88 2.33
N GLU A 86 0.67 -6.15 3.35
CA GLU A 86 0.68 -6.63 4.75
C GLU A 86 -0.73 -7.07 5.19
N GLN A 87 -1.72 -6.20 4.96
CA GLN A 87 -3.12 -6.47 5.29
C GLN A 87 -3.65 -7.69 4.51
N ARG A 88 -3.35 -7.77 3.21
CA ARG A 88 -3.80 -8.89 2.35
C ARG A 88 -3.22 -10.22 2.82
N LEU A 89 -1.92 -10.27 3.14
CA LEU A 89 -1.25 -11.47 3.62
C LEU A 89 -1.81 -11.89 4.98
N ALA A 90 -1.95 -10.95 5.91
CA ALA A 90 -2.49 -11.24 7.23
C ALA A 90 -3.94 -11.73 7.18
N GLU A 91 -4.78 -11.17 6.29
CA GLU A 91 -6.13 -11.67 6.04
C GLU A 91 -6.14 -13.09 5.48
N SER A 92 -5.19 -13.44 4.61
CA SER A 92 -5.04 -14.80 4.09
C SER A 92 -4.71 -15.79 5.20
N ILE A 93 -3.76 -15.44 6.06
CA ILE A 93 -3.37 -16.24 7.24
C ILE A 93 -4.56 -16.38 8.21
N TRP A 94 -5.25 -15.28 8.50
CA TRP A 94 -6.41 -15.27 9.39
C TRP A 94 -7.54 -16.17 8.87
N LYS A 95 -7.86 -16.09 7.57
CA LYS A 95 -8.85 -16.96 6.91
C LYS A 95 -8.42 -18.42 6.97
N GLY A 96 -7.14 -18.72 6.75
CA GLY A 96 -6.60 -20.07 6.91
C GLY A 96 -6.87 -20.62 8.31
N LYS A 97 -6.52 -19.88 9.37
CA LYS A 97 -6.74 -20.29 10.76
C LYS A 97 -8.22 -20.52 11.10
N HIS A 98 -9.12 -19.71 10.56
CA HIS A 98 -10.56 -19.80 10.84
C HIS A 98 -11.27 -20.86 9.99
N SER A 99 -10.82 -21.08 8.76
CA SER A 99 -11.34 -22.15 7.89
C SER A 99 -11.09 -23.54 8.47
N TYR A 100 -9.99 -23.75 9.22
CA TYR A 100 -9.75 -25.02 9.91
C TYR A 100 -10.51 -25.16 11.24
N ARG A 101 -10.95 -24.05 11.84
CA ARG A 101 -11.74 -24.06 13.10
C ARG A 101 -13.21 -24.36 12.90
N GLU A 102 -13.78 -24.12 11.72
CA GLU A 102 -15.19 -24.45 11.43
C GLU A 102 -15.43 -25.94 11.16
N VAL A 103 -14.36 -26.74 11.00
CA VAL A 103 -14.43 -28.17 10.65
C VAL A 103 -14.04 -29.09 11.83
N ALA A 104 -13.67 -28.53 12.98
CA ALA A 104 -13.29 -29.25 14.21
C ALA A 104 -14.32 -29.02 15.32
#